data_AF-A0A7R9ZIT3-F1
#
_entry.id   AF-A0A7R9ZIT3-F1
#
_cell.length_a   1.000
_cell.length_b   1.000
_cell.length_c   1.000
_cell.angle_alpha   90.00
_cell.angle_beta   90.00
_cell.angle_gamma   90.00
#
_symmetry.space_group_name_H-M   'P 1'
#
loop_
_entity.id
_entity.type
_entity.pdbx_description
1 polymer ?
#
loop_
_entity_poly.entity_id
_entity_poly.type
_entity_poly.pdbx_seq_one_letter_code
_entity_poly.pdbx_strand_id
1 'polypeptide(L)'
;VTAFSATVGMLYYVGKTTKVLYNHEYRKTAKQVKDNVRLEPKSQLGKYFKCCQEFMVDDAESYPTIYFLKGCCAVIPGLLLGSVPFIPFSVIIVGITLIRLPLNMFKTMKITLFTVVLKWDLRIVALVTLPVVHILFPVVVLICATVGSFARFVFRTSKNVYKGKSPFHKWDMFQKGINKYYDKHKQFVGEVCGEYDHPTGIPNGWRGDSYGIPLRRVLLWQRDFLLCCIFALYGICVGLPGTVVLSVVKVVPSFLYSWSKAVEEYLDQDFLKRIATWPFFLAAMCLVPVAVLLFYVGLCVVSLFMALFRTPCEYMESGYCAAIREPWHVLKTLDRFAHCVSGDWNLFACLPDENPSARGSGSSRQSGQRHETRDEARQRAEQYWESLINQSIQTTSTLLGAGWVALEDIQSVDPSVVQSIPAVAVLTILADSVNDRDIEKEDIKWTIDGTICKKKDRPLNDGIVRRLWPLVSDVKKMLSANKGELAEKRNVEMI
;
A
#
# COMPACT_ATOMS: atom_id res chain seq x y z
N VAL A 1 24.07 36.65 -22.44
CA VAL A 1 22.64 37.00 -22.58
C VAL A 1 21.80 36.48 -21.40
N THR A 2 21.79 35.18 -21.09
CA THR A 2 21.07 34.58 -19.93
C THR A 2 21.51 35.09 -18.56
N ALA A 3 22.81 35.32 -18.33
CA ALA A 3 23.33 35.89 -17.08
C ALA A 3 22.88 37.35 -16.85
N PHE A 4 22.92 38.16 -17.92
CA PHE A 4 22.41 39.53 -17.90
C PHE A 4 20.90 39.55 -17.65
N SER A 5 20.16 38.62 -18.26
CA SER A 5 18.71 38.47 -18.07
C SER A 5 18.31 38.04 -16.65
N ALA A 6 19.14 37.25 -15.96
CA ALA A 6 18.88 36.84 -14.57
C ALA A 6 19.15 37.97 -13.58
N THR A 7 20.25 38.72 -13.75
CA THR A 7 20.57 39.88 -12.91
C THR A 7 19.60 41.04 -13.15
N VAL A 8 19.25 41.31 -14.42
CA VAL A 8 18.20 42.27 -14.80
C VAL A 8 16.82 41.79 -14.33
N GLY A 9 16.53 40.50 -14.37
CA GLY A 9 15.29 39.91 -13.84
C GLY A 9 15.17 40.06 -12.32
N MET A 10 16.27 39.87 -11.58
CA MET A 10 16.32 40.06 -10.13
C MET A 10 16.20 41.55 -9.76
N LEU A 11 16.90 42.44 -10.47
CA LEU A 11 16.78 43.91 -10.30
C LEU A 11 15.38 44.41 -10.69
N TYR A 12 14.77 43.87 -11.75
CA TYR A 12 13.40 44.14 -12.15
C TYR A 12 12.40 43.64 -11.10
N TYR A 13 12.66 42.50 -10.45
CA TYR A 13 11.82 41.99 -9.38
C TYR A 13 11.96 42.84 -8.12
N VAL A 14 13.17 43.24 -7.73
CA VAL A 14 13.41 44.21 -6.64
C VAL A 14 12.66 45.51 -6.95
N GLY A 15 12.76 46.03 -8.18
CA GLY A 15 12.05 47.21 -8.67
C GLY A 15 10.51 47.08 -8.70
N LYS A 16 9.98 45.90 -9.03
CA LYS A 16 8.54 45.63 -9.05
C LYS A 16 7.98 45.41 -7.65
N THR A 17 8.78 44.83 -6.75
CA THR A 17 8.41 44.63 -5.34
C THR A 17 8.42 45.97 -4.59
N THR A 18 9.41 46.83 -4.86
CA THR A 18 9.38 48.25 -4.44
C THR A 18 8.20 48.99 -5.06
N LYS A 19 7.87 48.76 -6.34
CA LYS A 19 6.67 49.34 -6.98
C LYS A 19 5.36 48.84 -6.39
N VAL A 20 5.28 47.63 -5.82
CA VAL A 20 4.08 47.13 -5.12
C VAL A 20 3.95 47.74 -3.72
N LEU A 21 5.08 47.90 -3.01
CA LEU A 21 5.13 48.66 -1.75
C LEU A 21 4.74 50.14 -1.97
N TYR A 22 5.25 50.76 -3.03
CA TYR A 22 4.90 52.13 -3.43
C TYR A 22 3.54 52.26 -4.13
N ASN A 23 2.95 51.19 -4.69
CA ASN A 23 1.65 51.23 -5.38
C ASN A 23 0.46 51.53 -4.45
N HIS A 24 0.62 51.27 -3.15
CA HIS A 24 -0.40 51.64 -2.17
C HIS A 24 -0.43 53.16 -1.94
N GLU A 25 0.71 53.85 -2.03
CA GLU A 25 0.78 55.31 -2.10
C GLU A 25 0.37 55.83 -3.49
N TYR A 26 0.83 55.16 -4.56
CA TYR A 26 0.56 55.55 -5.94
C TYR A 26 -0.90 55.42 -6.37
N ARG A 27 -1.75 54.62 -5.71
CA ARG A 27 -3.20 54.62 -5.99
C ARG A 27 -3.90 55.91 -5.54
N LYS A 28 -3.37 56.61 -4.52
CA LYS A 28 -3.82 57.98 -4.20
C LYS A 28 -3.39 58.96 -5.28
N THR A 29 -2.18 58.79 -5.82
CA THR A 29 -1.62 59.65 -6.88
C THR A 29 -2.18 59.34 -8.28
N ALA A 30 -2.57 58.10 -8.58
CA ALA A 30 -3.09 57.69 -9.89
C ALA A 30 -4.44 58.36 -10.23
N LYS A 31 -5.21 58.75 -9.21
CA LYS A 31 -6.42 59.55 -9.38
C LYS A 31 -6.09 61.00 -9.78
N GLN A 32 -4.93 61.53 -9.37
CA GLN A 32 -4.40 62.83 -9.80
C GLN A 32 -3.60 62.73 -11.12
N VAL A 33 -3.01 61.58 -11.42
CA VAL A 33 -2.24 61.35 -12.65
C VAL A 33 -3.15 61.12 -13.86
N LYS A 34 -4.39 60.64 -13.68
CA LYS A 34 -5.34 60.51 -14.79
C LYS A 34 -5.65 61.86 -15.45
N ASP A 35 -5.55 62.97 -14.71
CA ASP A 35 -5.68 64.33 -15.23
C ASP A 35 -4.37 64.86 -15.85
N ASN A 36 -3.22 64.26 -15.52
CA ASN A 36 -1.89 64.61 -16.06
C ASN A 36 -1.41 63.68 -17.20
N VAL A 37 -2.14 62.62 -17.56
CA VAL A 37 -1.84 61.72 -18.70
C VAL A 37 -2.35 62.32 -20.03
N ARG A 38 -2.13 63.63 -20.20
CA ARG A 38 -1.93 64.29 -21.50
C ARG A 38 -0.45 64.56 -21.77
N LEU A 39 0.44 63.82 -21.13
CA LEU A 39 1.87 63.86 -21.44
C LEU A 39 2.08 63.36 -22.87
N GLU A 40 2.59 64.27 -23.71
CA GLU A 40 2.80 64.07 -25.13
C GLU A 40 3.58 62.78 -25.40
N PRO A 41 3.16 61.94 -26.37
CA PRO A 41 3.87 60.74 -26.78
C PRO A 41 5.30 61.03 -27.32
N LYS A 42 5.64 62.30 -27.54
CA LYS A 42 6.97 62.76 -27.96
C LYS A 42 7.91 63.07 -26.78
N SER A 43 7.41 63.13 -25.55
CA SER A 43 8.25 63.35 -24.36
C SER A 43 9.24 62.20 -24.17
N GLN A 44 10.43 62.50 -23.62
CA GLN A 44 11.45 61.51 -23.26
C GLN A 44 10.88 60.39 -22.38
N LEU A 45 9.96 60.73 -21.47
CA LEU A 45 9.27 59.77 -20.61
C LEU A 45 8.30 58.88 -21.40
N GLY A 46 7.57 59.43 -22.38
CA GLY A 46 6.71 58.67 -23.29
C GLY A 46 7.51 57.69 -24.17
N LYS A 47 8.67 58.13 -24.69
CA LYS A 47 9.60 57.27 -25.44
C LYS A 47 10.18 56.16 -24.58
N TYR A 48 10.53 56.45 -23.32
CA TYR A 48 10.99 55.43 -22.36
C TYR A 48 9.88 54.39 -22.08
N PHE A 49 8.64 54.83 -21.85
CA PHE A 49 7.50 53.93 -21.66
C PHE A 49 7.23 53.05 -22.88
N LYS A 50 7.32 53.61 -24.09
CA LYS A 50 7.15 52.86 -25.34
C LYS A 50 8.26 51.83 -25.54
N CYS A 51 9.51 52.22 -25.27
CA CYS A 51 10.67 51.31 -25.37
C CYS A 51 10.59 50.19 -24.32
N CYS A 52 10.12 50.46 -23.10
CA CYS A 52 9.83 49.40 -22.12
C CYS A 52 8.67 48.49 -22.52
N GLN A 53 7.67 48.99 -23.27
CA GLN A 53 6.58 48.17 -23.80
C GLN A 53 7.04 47.31 -24.99
N GLU A 54 7.81 47.88 -25.92
CA GLU A 54 8.39 47.15 -27.06
C GLU A 54 9.38 46.08 -26.57
N PHE A 55 10.22 46.38 -25.56
CA PHE A 55 11.08 45.39 -24.91
C PHE A 55 10.30 44.26 -24.23
N MET A 56 9.07 44.50 -23.76
CA MET A 56 8.21 43.42 -23.24
C MET A 56 7.52 42.62 -24.36
N VAL A 57 7.35 43.17 -25.56
CA VAL A 57 6.69 42.47 -26.68
C VAL A 57 7.67 41.53 -27.40
N ASP A 58 8.92 41.94 -27.56
CA ASP A 58 9.96 41.11 -28.21
C ASP A 58 10.45 39.95 -27.32
N ASP A 59 10.23 40.02 -26.01
CA ASP A 59 10.74 39.05 -25.04
C ASP A 59 9.75 37.90 -24.76
N ALA A 60 8.84 37.62 -25.70
CA ALA A 60 7.84 36.54 -25.65
C ALA A 60 8.42 35.18 -25.23
N GLU A 61 9.66 34.90 -25.63
CA GLU A 61 10.41 33.67 -25.29
C GLU A 61 10.99 33.66 -23.87
N SER A 62 11.17 34.83 -23.23
CA SER A 62 11.68 34.93 -21.85
C SER A 62 10.56 34.90 -20.80
N TYR A 63 9.30 35.09 -21.20
CA TYR A 63 8.13 35.01 -20.31
C TYR A 63 8.06 33.73 -19.48
N PRO A 64 8.29 32.51 -20.02
CA PRO A 64 8.28 31.29 -19.23
C PRO A 64 9.32 31.32 -18.11
N THR A 65 10.54 31.79 -18.41
CA THR A 65 11.65 31.90 -17.46
C THR A 65 11.33 32.92 -16.36
N ILE A 66 10.74 34.07 -16.72
CA ILE A 66 10.32 35.09 -15.75
C ILE A 66 9.18 34.59 -14.87
N TYR A 67 8.18 33.89 -15.43
CA TYR A 67 7.08 33.30 -14.66
C TYR A 67 7.56 32.17 -13.76
N PHE A 68 8.50 31.35 -14.22
CA PHE A 68 9.14 30.32 -13.41
C PHE A 68 9.90 30.93 -12.24
N LEU A 69 10.78 31.90 -12.49
CA LEU A 69 11.54 32.61 -11.46
C LEU A 69 10.62 33.28 -10.44
N LYS A 70 9.53 33.92 -10.92
CA LYS A 70 8.48 34.50 -10.07
C LYS A 70 7.77 33.42 -9.23
N GLY A 71 7.55 32.25 -9.79
CA GLY A 71 7.04 31.08 -9.08
C GLY A 71 7.97 30.67 -7.94
N CYS A 72 9.24 30.43 -8.25
CA CYS A 72 10.27 30.06 -7.27
C CYS A 72 10.41 31.10 -6.16
N CYS A 73 10.51 32.39 -6.51
CA CYS A 73 10.61 33.48 -5.54
C CYS A 73 9.34 33.65 -4.68
N ALA A 74 8.16 33.25 -5.18
CA ALA A 74 6.92 33.31 -4.41
C ALA A 74 6.78 32.14 -3.42
N VAL A 75 7.47 31.02 -3.64
CA VAL A 75 7.45 29.85 -2.73
C VAL A 75 8.12 30.17 -1.39
N ILE A 76 9.23 30.92 -1.39
CA ILE A 76 9.97 31.28 -0.16
C ILE A 76 9.08 32.03 0.86
N PRO A 77 8.46 33.18 0.53
CA PRO A 77 7.53 33.85 1.44
C PRO A 77 6.25 33.02 1.66
N GLY A 78 5.87 32.17 0.70
CA GLY A 78 4.79 31.20 0.85
C GLY A 78 5.04 30.19 1.98
N LEU A 79 6.26 29.67 2.08
CA LEU A 79 6.69 28.77 3.15
C LEU A 79 6.72 29.49 4.51
N LEU A 80 7.35 30.67 4.58
CA LEU A 80 7.50 31.42 5.83
C LEU A 80 6.18 31.95 6.38
N LEU A 81 5.31 32.51 5.54
CA LEU A 81 4.03 33.08 5.98
C LEU A 81 2.91 32.06 6.01
N GLY A 82 2.98 31.02 5.17
CA GLY A 82 2.04 29.90 5.18
C GLY A 82 2.23 28.96 6.37
N SER A 83 3.41 28.95 7.00
CA SER A 83 3.69 28.16 8.20
C SER A 83 3.01 28.71 9.48
N VAL A 84 2.68 30.00 9.52
CA VAL A 84 2.05 30.60 10.71
C VAL A 84 0.63 30.10 10.97
N PRO A 85 -0.31 30.08 9.99
CA PRO A 85 -1.70 29.67 10.24
C PRO A 85 -1.92 28.16 10.35
N PHE A 86 -1.01 27.31 9.86
CA PHE A 86 -1.26 25.86 9.85
C PHE A 86 -1.19 25.25 11.26
N ILE A 87 -0.35 25.78 12.15
CA ILE A 87 -0.21 25.30 13.54
C ILE A 87 -1.54 25.45 14.30
N PRO A 88 -2.12 26.67 14.45
CA PRO A 88 -3.39 26.82 15.14
C PRO A 88 -4.54 26.09 14.43
N PHE A 89 -4.53 25.99 13.09
CA PHE A 89 -5.51 25.18 12.37
C PHE A 89 -5.47 23.72 12.83
N SER A 90 -4.28 23.13 12.82
CA SER A 90 -4.07 21.71 13.14
C SER A 90 -4.43 21.44 14.60
N VAL A 91 -4.03 22.32 15.52
CA VAL A 91 -4.38 22.23 16.94
C VAL A 91 -5.90 22.27 17.14
N ILE A 92 -6.63 23.16 16.46
CA ILE A 92 -8.09 23.24 16.59
C ILE A 92 -8.78 21.99 16.03
N ILE A 93 -8.34 21.49 14.87
CA ILE A 93 -8.90 20.27 14.27
C ILE A 93 -8.69 19.03 15.17
N VAL A 94 -7.49 18.91 15.74
CA VAL A 94 -7.18 17.84 16.72
C VAL A 94 -7.99 18.04 18.00
N GLY A 95 -8.11 19.28 18.49
CA GLY A 95 -8.91 19.62 19.67
C GLY A 95 -10.39 19.24 19.53
N ILE A 96 -11.01 19.58 18.39
CA ILE A 96 -12.39 19.15 18.06
C ILE A 96 -12.51 17.63 18.11
N THR A 97 -11.51 16.93 17.55
CA THR A 97 -11.48 15.47 17.50
C THR A 97 -11.38 14.86 18.90
N LEU A 98 -10.47 15.38 19.74
CA LEU A 98 -10.29 14.92 21.12
C LEU A 98 -11.52 15.17 21.99
N ILE A 99 -12.17 16.34 21.85
CA ILE A 99 -13.41 16.66 22.59
C ILE A 99 -14.56 15.72 22.18
N ARG A 100 -14.64 15.35 20.90
CA ARG A 100 -15.69 14.45 20.38
C ARG A 100 -15.39 12.97 20.60
N LEU A 101 -14.12 12.59 20.81
CA LEU A 101 -13.68 11.20 20.91
C LEU A 101 -14.45 10.39 21.97
N PRO A 102 -14.67 10.88 23.21
CA PRO A 102 -15.39 10.10 24.22
C PRO A 102 -16.85 9.82 23.84
N LEU A 103 -17.52 10.82 23.23
CA LEU A 103 -18.90 10.68 22.76
C LEU A 103 -19.00 9.65 21.63
N ASN A 104 -18.06 9.73 20.68
CA ASN A 104 -17.98 8.80 19.56
C ASN A 104 -17.69 7.38 20.04
N MET A 105 -16.75 7.23 20.97
CA MET A 105 -16.40 5.94 21.57
C MET A 105 -17.58 5.34 22.32
N PHE A 106 -18.28 6.12 23.16
CA PHE A 106 -19.46 5.66 23.89
C PHE A 106 -20.56 5.17 22.94
N LYS A 107 -20.92 5.97 21.92
CA LYS A 107 -21.98 5.61 20.97
C LYS A 107 -21.61 4.40 20.11
N THR A 108 -20.38 4.36 19.58
CA THR A 108 -19.92 3.22 18.78
C THR A 108 -19.85 1.94 19.61
N MET A 109 -19.38 2.01 20.86
CA MET A 109 -19.37 0.88 21.78
C MET A 109 -20.79 0.42 22.15
N LYS A 110 -21.71 1.34 22.44
CA LYS A 110 -23.12 1.05 22.71
C LYS A 110 -23.77 0.32 21.53
N ILE A 111 -23.65 0.87 20.32
CA ILE A 111 -24.19 0.26 19.10
C ILE A 111 -23.60 -1.15 18.91
N THR A 112 -22.27 -1.30 19.06
CA THR A 112 -21.61 -2.60 18.90
C THR A 112 -22.10 -3.64 19.91
N LEU A 113 -22.29 -3.25 21.18
CA LEU A 113 -22.74 -4.15 22.24
C LEU A 113 -24.18 -4.62 22.06
N PHE A 114 -25.07 -3.70 21.69
CA PHE A 114 -26.51 -3.97 21.69
C PHE A 114 -27.07 -4.36 20.33
N THR A 115 -26.36 -4.12 19.22
CA THR A 115 -26.93 -4.41 17.90
C THR A 115 -27.11 -5.90 17.64
N VAL A 116 -28.31 -6.30 17.20
CA VAL A 116 -28.62 -7.69 16.79
C VAL A 116 -27.99 -8.07 15.44
N VAL A 117 -27.54 -7.06 14.68
CA VAL A 117 -26.98 -7.22 13.33
C VAL A 117 -25.64 -7.95 13.34
N LEU A 118 -24.88 -7.86 14.44
CA LEU A 118 -23.56 -8.46 14.58
C LEU A 118 -23.65 -9.77 15.36
N LYS A 119 -23.15 -10.86 14.75
CA LYS A 119 -22.93 -12.13 15.45
C LYS A 119 -21.83 -11.97 16.52
N TRP A 120 -21.78 -12.92 17.46
CA TRP A 120 -20.96 -12.83 18.68
C TRP A 120 -19.46 -12.72 18.38
N ASP A 121 -18.99 -13.46 17.38
CA ASP A 121 -17.63 -13.40 16.82
C ASP A 121 -17.23 -11.98 16.38
N LEU A 122 -18.07 -11.34 15.56
CA LEU A 122 -17.81 -10.00 15.06
C LEU A 122 -17.95 -8.95 16.16
N ARG A 123 -18.86 -9.15 17.11
CA ARG A 123 -19.02 -8.27 18.27
C ARG A 123 -17.75 -8.22 19.11
N ILE A 124 -17.13 -9.37 19.40
CA ILE A 124 -15.85 -9.42 20.14
C ILE A 124 -14.75 -8.71 19.37
N VAL A 125 -14.61 -9.01 18.07
CA VAL A 125 -13.58 -8.37 17.23
C VAL A 125 -13.77 -6.86 17.19
N ALA A 126 -15.00 -6.39 17.00
CA ALA A 126 -15.33 -4.97 17.01
C ALA A 126 -14.99 -4.34 18.37
N LEU A 127 -15.32 -4.98 19.49
CA LEU A 127 -15.02 -4.46 20.83
C LEU A 127 -13.51 -4.38 21.12
N VAL A 128 -12.73 -5.33 20.62
CA VAL A 128 -11.26 -5.33 20.78
C VAL A 128 -10.60 -4.31 19.86
N THR A 129 -11.07 -4.16 18.62
CA THR A 129 -10.46 -3.27 17.62
C THR A 129 -10.84 -1.81 17.79
N LEU A 130 -12.04 -1.53 18.31
CA LEU A 130 -12.59 -0.17 18.45
C LEU A 130 -11.73 0.75 19.34
N PRO A 131 -11.19 0.34 20.50
CA PRO A 131 -10.23 1.14 21.26
C PRO A 131 -8.96 1.49 20.46
N VAL A 132 -8.42 0.52 19.71
CA VAL A 132 -7.21 0.73 18.89
C VAL A 132 -7.50 1.75 17.79
N VAL A 133 -8.63 1.63 17.10
CA VAL A 133 -9.06 2.60 16.07
C VAL A 133 -9.24 3.99 16.68
N HIS A 134 -9.87 4.11 17.85
CA HIS A 134 -10.06 5.41 18.51
C HIS A 134 -8.75 6.03 19.03
N ILE A 135 -7.75 5.23 19.40
CA ILE A 135 -6.41 5.73 19.76
C ILE A 135 -5.65 6.21 18.51
N LEU A 136 -5.73 5.46 17.40
CA LEU A 136 -5.05 5.80 16.15
C LEU A 136 -5.70 6.99 15.43
N PHE A 137 -7.02 7.16 15.54
CA PHE A 137 -7.75 8.17 14.79
C PHE A 137 -7.26 9.61 15.04
N PRO A 138 -7.04 10.09 16.28
CA PRO A 138 -6.44 11.41 16.54
C PRO A 138 -5.05 11.59 15.92
N VAL A 139 -4.23 10.53 15.90
CA VAL A 139 -2.88 10.57 15.30
C VAL A 139 -2.98 10.74 13.78
N VAL A 140 -3.85 9.97 13.13
CA VAL A 140 -4.11 10.09 11.69
C VAL A 140 -4.66 11.48 11.36
N VAL A 141 -5.61 11.98 12.16
CA VAL A 141 -6.16 13.34 11.99
C VAL A 141 -5.08 14.39 12.17
N LEU A 142 -4.16 14.26 13.14
CA LEU A 142 -3.03 15.16 13.33
C LEU A 142 -2.12 15.19 12.10
N ILE A 143 -1.74 14.02 11.57
CA ILE A 143 -0.89 13.93 10.36
C ILE A 143 -1.59 14.56 9.16
N CYS A 144 -2.85 14.17 8.90
CA CYS A 144 -3.63 14.70 7.80
C CYS A 144 -3.87 16.22 7.92
N ALA A 145 -4.17 16.70 9.13
CA ALA A 145 -4.37 18.11 9.40
C ALA A 145 -3.07 18.90 9.21
N THR A 146 -1.95 18.44 9.75
CA THR A 146 -0.65 19.12 9.63
C THR A 146 -0.17 19.17 8.17
N VAL A 147 -0.07 18.02 7.49
CA VAL A 147 0.40 17.94 6.11
C VAL A 147 -0.57 18.65 5.16
N GLY A 148 -1.86 18.37 5.28
CA GLY A 148 -2.88 18.92 4.41
C GLY A 148 -3.04 20.43 4.57
N SER A 149 -3.01 20.94 5.81
CA SER A 149 -3.08 22.37 6.06
C SER A 149 -1.80 23.09 5.66
N PHE A 150 -0.62 22.55 5.97
CA PHE A 150 0.66 23.12 5.55
C PHE A 150 0.73 23.29 4.03
N ALA A 151 0.51 22.20 3.27
CA ALA A 151 0.52 22.25 1.81
C ALA A 151 -0.48 23.26 1.26
N ARG A 152 -1.71 23.26 1.80
CA ARG A 152 -2.77 24.18 1.38
C ARG A 152 -2.42 25.65 1.67
N PHE A 153 -1.90 25.97 2.85
CA PHE A 153 -1.54 27.33 3.23
C PHE A 153 -0.32 27.83 2.45
N VAL A 154 0.75 27.03 2.37
CA VAL A 154 1.96 27.38 1.62
C VAL A 154 1.63 27.62 0.15
N PHE A 155 0.90 26.71 -0.51
CA PHE A 155 0.55 26.87 -1.92
C PHE A 155 -0.34 28.09 -2.16
N ARG A 156 -1.30 28.34 -1.27
CA ARG A 156 -2.21 29.48 -1.42
C ARG A 156 -1.51 30.80 -1.18
N THR A 157 -0.67 30.89 -0.15
CA THR A 157 0.15 32.08 0.12
C THR A 157 1.11 32.34 -1.04
N SER A 158 1.79 31.31 -1.54
CA SER A 158 2.64 31.40 -2.72
C SER A 158 1.86 31.90 -3.94
N LYS A 159 0.66 31.36 -4.18
CA LYS A 159 -0.23 31.79 -5.27
C LYS A 159 -0.69 33.24 -5.11
N ASN A 160 -0.95 33.69 -3.89
CA ASN A 160 -1.33 35.08 -3.61
C ASN A 160 -0.16 36.03 -3.87
N VAL A 161 1.04 35.69 -3.37
CA VAL A 161 2.28 36.45 -3.62
C VAL A 161 2.59 36.49 -5.12
N TYR A 162 2.53 35.35 -5.81
CA TYR A 162 2.67 35.25 -7.25
C TYR A 162 1.68 36.15 -8.01
N LYS A 163 0.46 36.31 -7.51
CA LYS A 163 -0.56 37.19 -8.09
C LYS A 163 -0.45 38.66 -7.65
N GLY A 164 0.53 39.01 -6.80
CA GLY A 164 0.65 40.35 -6.23
C GLY A 164 -0.50 40.73 -5.29
N LYS A 165 -1.17 39.74 -4.70
CA LYS A 165 -2.21 39.93 -3.68
C LYS A 165 -1.60 39.85 -2.29
N SER A 166 -2.29 40.41 -1.29
CA SER A 166 -1.90 40.22 0.11
C SER A 166 -1.76 38.71 0.42
N PRO A 167 -0.67 38.28 1.07
CA PRO A 167 -0.49 36.87 1.44
C PRO A 167 -1.64 36.34 2.30
N PHE A 168 -2.29 37.23 3.06
CA PHE A 168 -3.40 36.95 3.97
C PHE A 168 -4.79 36.97 3.31
N HIS A 169 -4.88 37.09 1.98
CA HIS A 169 -6.17 37.21 1.29
C HIS A 169 -7.01 35.92 1.40
N LYS A 170 -8.25 36.06 1.91
CA LYS A 170 -9.25 34.99 2.14
C LYS A 170 -8.90 34.01 3.26
N TRP A 171 -8.38 34.51 4.37
CA TRP A 171 -8.22 33.68 5.58
C TRP A 171 -9.56 33.32 6.24
N ASP A 172 -10.67 33.98 5.90
CA ASP A 172 -12.04 33.65 6.35
C ASP A 172 -12.45 32.19 6.09
N MET A 173 -11.88 31.55 5.07
CA MET A 173 -12.19 30.13 4.83
C MET A 173 -11.56 29.18 5.87
N PHE A 174 -10.63 29.64 6.69
CA PHE A 174 -10.11 28.90 7.84
C PHE A 174 -11.26 28.55 8.79
N GLN A 175 -12.01 29.57 9.20
CA GLN A 175 -13.16 29.42 10.08
C GLN A 175 -14.26 28.57 9.42
N LYS A 176 -14.50 28.77 8.12
CA LYS A 176 -15.43 27.92 7.35
C LYS A 176 -14.97 26.45 7.33
N GLY A 177 -13.67 26.20 7.22
CA GLY A 177 -13.10 24.86 7.23
C GLY A 177 -13.26 24.16 8.58
N ILE A 178 -13.01 24.89 9.67
CA ILE A 178 -13.20 24.41 11.05
C ILE A 178 -14.68 24.10 11.31
N ASN A 179 -15.58 25.03 10.99
CA ASN A 179 -17.02 24.84 11.17
C ASN A 179 -17.51 23.63 10.36
N LYS A 180 -17.10 23.53 9.09
CA LYS A 180 -17.44 22.38 8.24
C LYS A 180 -16.91 21.06 8.81
N TYR A 181 -15.72 21.05 9.40
CA TYR A 181 -15.17 19.85 10.05
C TYR A 181 -15.97 19.47 11.30
N TYR A 182 -16.31 20.46 12.13
CA TYR A 182 -17.15 20.27 13.30
C TYR A 182 -18.54 19.75 12.95
N ASP A 183 -19.19 20.33 11.93
CA ASP A 183 -20.51 19.91 11.46
C ASP A 183 -20.50 18.47 10.95
N LYS A 184 -19.46 18.05 10.24
CA LYS A 184 -19.28 16.65 9.82
C LYS A 184 -19.21 15.68 11.00
N HIS A 185 -18.49 16.05 12.07
CA HIS A 185 -18.46 15.24 13.30
C HIS A 185 -19.84 15.16 13.96
N LYS A 186 -20.59 16.27 13.98
CA LYS A 186 -21.95 16.30 14.51
C LYS A 186 -22.90 15.43 13.69
N GLN A 187 -22.83 15.50 12.36
CA GLN A 187 -23.66 14.70 11.44
C GLN A 187 -23.36 13.21 11.56
N PHE A 188 -22.09 12.81 11.63
CA PHE A 188 -21.74 11.40 11.81
C PHE A 188 -22.39 10.79 13.06
N VAL A 189 -22.33 11.49 14.19
CA VAL A 189 -22.88 11.02 15.45
C VAL A 189 -24.41 11.10 15.53
N GLY A 190 -24.99 12.08 14.85
CA GLY A 190 -26.43 12.36 14.89
C GLY A 190 -27.21 11.53 13.88
N GLU A 191 -26.80 11.57 12.61
CA GLU A 191 -27.51 10.97 11.49
C GLU A 191 -27.08 9.50 11.32
N VAL A 192 -25.78 9.25 11.11
CA VAL A 192 -25.28 7.90 10.79
C VAL A 192 -25.41 6.96 11.98
N CYS A 193 -24.92 7.35 13.16
CA CYS A 193 -25.07 6.52 14.35
C CYS A 193 -26.54 6.45 14.85
N GLY A 194 -27.37 7.44 14.52
CA GLY A 194 -28.76 7.51 14.98
C GLY A 194 -29.64 6.38 14.45
N GLU A 195 -29.41 5.95 13.21
CA GLU A 195 -30.15 4.84 12.57
C GLU A 195 -29.93 3.49 13.28
N TYR A 196 -28.81 3.34 13.99
CA TYR A 196 -28.41 2.12 14.69
C TYR A 196 -28.60 2.18 16.22
N ASP A 197 -29.00 3.33 16.77
CA ASP A 197 -29.09 3.58 18.22
C ASP A 197 -30.51 3.33 18.79
N HIS A 198 -31.20 2.30 18.29
CA HIS A 198 -32.54 1.93 18.78
C HIS A 198 -32.44 1.23 20.16
N PRO A 199 -33.36 1.48 21.13
CA PRO A 199 -33.31 0.87 22.46
C PRO A 199 -33.32 -0.67 22.46
N THR A 200 -33.92 -1.29 21.44
CA THR A 200 -33.96 -2.76 21.30
C THR A 200 -32.71 -3.35 20.65
N GLY A 201 -31.77 -2.52 20.18
CA GLY A 201 -30.62 -2.98 19.40
C GLY A 201 -30.94 -3.36 17.95
N ILE A 202 -32.19 -3.21 17.51
CA ILE A 202 -32.64 -3.46 16.14
C ILE A 202 -32.59 -2.16 15.35
N PRO A 203 -31.74 -2.02 14.32
CA PRO A 203 -31.70 -0.81 13.50
C PRO A 203 -33.01 -0.56 12.77
N ASN A 204 -33.31 0.71 12.52
CA ASN A 204 -34.50 1.08 11.78
C ASN A 204 -34.45 0.50 10.35
N GLY A 205 -35.44 -0.33 9.98
CA GLY A 205 -35.51 -0.95 8.65
C GLY A 205 -34.70 -2.25 8.48
N TRP A 206 -34.26 -2.89 9.57
CA TRP A 206 -33.53 -4.16 9.51
C TRP A 206 -34.39 -5.32 8.96
N ARG A 207 -33.82 -6.12 8.06
CA ARG A 207 -34.50 -7.23 7.34
C ARG A 207 -34.27 -8.62 7.94
N GLY A 208 -33.58 -8.73 9.07
CA GLY A 208 -33.26 -10.01 9.72
C GLY A 208 -31.87 -10.57 9.39
N ASP A 209 -31.11 -9.93 8.50
CA ASP A 209 -29.77 -10.39 8.14
C ASP A 209 -28.76 -10.16 9.27
N SER A 210 -28.01 -11.21 9.63
CA SER A 210 -26.94 -11.13 10.63
C SER A 210 -25.57 -11.36 10.00
N TYR A 211 -24.62 -10.48 10.34
CA TYR A 211 -23.25 -10.53 9.84
C TYR A 211 -22.34 -11.15 10.89
N GLY A 212 -21.60 -12.18 10.49
CA GLY A 212 -20.49 -12.74 11.27
C GLY A 212 -19.23 -12.75 10.43
N ILE A 213 -18.08 -12.97 11.07
CA ILE A 213 -16.83 -13.17 10.34
C ILE A 213 -16.30 -14.54 10.71
N PRO A 214 -15.94 -15.41 9.74
CA PRO A 214 -15.33 -16.69 10.04
C PRO A 214 -14.05 -16.49 10.88
N LEU A 215 -14.17 -16.59 12.21
CA LEU A 215 -13.15 -16.18 13.18
C LEU A 215 -11.81 -16.86 12.92
N ARG A 216 -11.85 -18.12 12.46
CA ARG A 216 -10.66 -18.88 12.05
C ARG A 216 -9.92 -18.19 10.90
N ARG A 217 -10.62 -17.68 9.88
CA ARG A 217 -10.01 -16.94 8.77
C ARG A 217 -9.50 -15.58 9.26
N VAL A 218 -10.20 -14.93 10.19
CA VAL A 218 -9.75 -13.65 10.79
C VAL A 218 -8.49 -13.84 11.62
N LEU A 219 -8.41 -14.88 12.44
CA LEU A 219 -7.24 -15.16 13.27
C LEU A 219 -6.02 -15.50 12.42
N LEU A 220 -6.21 -16.27 11.35
CA LEU A 220 -5.16 -16.51 10.36
C LEU A 220 -4.74 -15.20 9.69
N TRP A 221 -5.69 -14.37 9.28
CA TRP A 221 -5.41 -13.07 8.68
C TRP A 221 -4.74 -12.09 9.66
N GLN A 222 -5.13 -12.07 10.94
CA GLN A 222 -4.52 -11.27 11.99
C GLN A 222 -3.09 -11.71 12.27
N ARG A 223 -2.84 -13.03 12.33
CA ARG A 223 -1.49 -13.58 12.43
C ARG A 223 -0.64 -13.13 11.25
N ASP A 224 -1.16 -13.28 10.03
CA ASP A 224 -0.44 -12.91 8.82
C ASP A 224 -0.22 -11.39 8.75
N PHE A 225 -1.19 -10.59 9.17
CA PHE A 225 -1.07 -9.13 9.30
C PHE A 225 -0.02 -8.72 10.32
N LEU A 226 -0.02 -9.32 11.52
CA LEU A 226 0.98 -9.04 12.56
C LEU A 226 2.38 -9.41 12.08
N LEU A 227 2.52 -10.54 11.39
CA LEU A 227 3.79 -10.95 10.80
C LEU A 227 4.23 -9.99 9.68
N CYS A 228 3.32 -9.54 8.82
CA CYS A 228 3.57 -8.48 7.85
C CYS A 228 4.06 -7.19 8.53
N CYS A 229 3.44 -6.77 9.64
CA CYS A 229 3.90 -5.60 10.40
C CYS A 229 5.29 -5.80 11.00
N ILE A 230 5.56 -6.98 11.59
CA ILE A 230 6.89 -7.32 12.14
C ILE A 230 7.93 -7.31 11.02
N PHE A 231 7.62 -7.89 9.85
CA PHE A 231 8.52 -7.91 8.70
C PHE A 231 8.72 -6.52 8.08
N ALA A 232 7.69 -5.67 8.07
CA ALA A 232 7.84 -4.28 7.66
C ALA A 232 8.80 -3.54 8.61
N LEU A 233 8.63 -3.68 9.93
CA LEU A 233 9.55 -3.09 10.93
C LEU A 233 10.98 -3.64 10.79
N TYR A 234 11.13 -4.95 10.63
CA TYR A 234 12.42 -5.59 10.35
C TYR A 234 13.07 -5.02 9.09
N GLY A 235 12.29 -4.91 8.01
CA GLY A 235 12.73 -4.31 6.75
C GLY A 235 13.23 -2.88 6.94
N ILE A 236 12.52 -2.05 7.70
CA ILE A 236 12.95 -0.67 8.01
C ILE A 236 14.27 -0.68 8.79
N CYS A 237 14.36 -1.54 9.83
CA CYS A 237 15.54 -1.66 10.68
C CYS A 237 16.79 -2.16 9.95
N VAL A 238 16.65 -2.96 8.88
CA VAL A 238 17.77 -3.42 8.06
C VAL A 238 18.05 -2.45 6.90
N GLY A 239 16.99 -2.02 6.20
CA GLY A 239 17.07 -1.19 5.00
C GLY A 239 17.59 0.23 5.25
N LEU A 240 17.13 0.92 6.31
CA LEU A 240 17.60 2.27 6.60
C LEU A 240 19.09 2.30 6.99
N PRO A 241 19.57 1.53 7.99
CA PRO A 241 21.00 1.51 8.31
C PRO A 241 21.85 1.01 7.14
N GLY A 242 21.39 -0.01 6.40
CA GLY A 242 22.10 -0.50 5.22
C GLY A 242 22.25 0.59 4.13
N THR A 243 21.22 1.41 3.93
CA THR A 243 21.26 2.53 2.97
C THR A 243 22.17 3.66 3.47
N VAL A 244 22.22 3.92 4.78
CA VAL A 244 23.17 4.86 5.38
C VAL A 244 24.60 4.38 5.14
N VAL A 245 24.89 3.11 5.40
CA VAL A 245 26.23 2.51 5.17
C VAL A 245 26.59 2.59 3.68
N LEU A 246 25.68 2.20 2.79
CA LEU A 246 25.87 2.33 1.34
C LEU A 246 26.20 3.77 0.94
N SER A 247 25.51 4.74 1.52
CA SER A 247 25.68 6.14 1.17
C SER A 247 27.01 6.71 1.69
N VAL A 248 27.37 6.39 2.93
CA VAL A 248 28.63 6.85 3.55
C VAL A 248 29.84 6.19 2.91
N VAL A 249 29.78 4.89 2.63
CA VAL A 249 30.93 4.12 2.11
C VAL A 249 31.10 4.29 0.60
N LYS A 250 30.00 4.41 -0.16
CA LYS A 250 30.06 4.40 -1.63
C LYS A 250 29.66 5.74 -2.25
N VAL A 251 28.48 6.28 -1.91
CA VAL A 251 27.94 7.47 -2.59
C VAL A 251 28.77 8.72 -2.29
N VAL A 252 29.04 9.01 -1.01
CA VAL A 252 29.77 10.22 -0.60
C VAL A 252 31.19 10.24 -1.16
N PRO A 253 32.02 9.18 -1.04
CA PRO A 253 33.37 9.18 -1.62
C PRO A 253 33.37 9.32 -3.14
N SER A 254 32.42 8.69 -3.84
CA SER A 254 32.32 8.80 -5.30
C SER A 254 31.98 10.20 -5.76
N PHE A 255 31.11 10.90 -5.02
CA PHE A 255 30.83 12.30 -5.26
C PHE A 255 32.04 13.18 -4.96
N LEU A 256 32.73 12.97 -3.84
CA LEU A 256 33.94 13.74 -3.51
C LEU A 256 35.05 13.55 -4.54
N TYR A 257 35.20 12.33 -5.09
CA TYR A 257 36.15 12.04 -6.16
C TYR A 257 35.75 12.70 -7.49
N SER A 258 34.47 12.59 -7.88
CA SER A 258 33.96 13.26 -9.09
C SER A 258 34.08 14.77 -8.96
N TRP A 259 33.86 15.29 -7.75
CA TRP A 259 34.03 16.69 -7.42
C TRP A 259 35.48 17.13 -7.51
N SER A 260 36.42 16.42 -6.89
CA SER A 260 37.85 16.77 -6.93
C SER A 260 38.33 16.80 -8.38
N LYS A 261 37.92 15.83 -9.19
CA LYS A 261 38.24 15.78 -10.62
C LYS A 261 37.66 16.99 -11.39
N ALA A 262 36.41 17.38 -11.11
CA ALA A 262 35.82 18.58 -11.73
C ALA A 262 36.54 19.88 -11.34
N VAL A 263 37.08 19.94 -10.11
CA VAL A 263 37.93 21.06 -9.66
C VAL A 263 39.26 21.06 -10.40
N GLU A 264 39.93 19.91 -10.52
CA GLU A 264 41.18 19.74 -11.28
C GLU A 264 40.99 20.13 -12.74
N GLU A 265 39.95 19.60 -13.41
CA GLU A 265 39.62 19.93 -14.80
C GLU A 265 39.34 21.43 -15.01
N TYR A 266 38.77 22.12 -14.02
CA TYR A 266 38.56 23.57 -14.05
C TYR A 266 39.87 24.35 -13.85
N LEU A 267 40.75 23.87 -12.96
CA LEU A 267 42.06 24.46 -12.68
C LEU A 267 43.07 24.25 -13.82
N ASP A 268 42.86 23.26 -14.68
CA ASP A 268 43.70 23.03 -15.87
C ASP A 268 43.27 23.88 -17.08
N GLN A 269 42.13 24.58 -17.03
CA GLN A 269 41.69 25.44 -18.14
C GLN A 269 42.52 26.72 -18.26
N ASP A 270 42.63 27.22 -19.50
CA ASP A 270 43.18 28.54 -19.83
C ASP A 270 42.56 29.64 -18.96
N PHE A 271 43.38 30.61 -18.55
CA PHE A 271 42.98 31.71 -17.64
C PHE A 271 41.70 32.44 -18.09
N LEU A 272 41.57 32.72 -19.40
CA LEU A 272 40.39 33.39 -19.96
C LEU A 272 39.11 32.54 -19.83
N LYS A 273 39.19 31.22 -20.06
CA LYS A 273 38.04 30.30 -19.90
C LYS A 273 37.63 30.19 -18.43
N ARG A 274 38.61 30.18 -17.53
CA ARG A 274 38.39 30.15 -16.08
C ARG A 274 37.58 31.35 -15.60
N ILE A 275 37.94 32.55 -16.04
CA ILE A 275 37.20 33.79 -15.73
C ILE A 275 35.83 33.81 -16.44
N ALA A 276 35.71 33.24 -17.63
CA ALA A 276 34.39 33.18 -18.28
C ALA A 276 33.41 32.25 -17.54
N THR A 277 33.91 31.20 -16.90
CA THR A 277 33.10 30.10 -16.33
C THR A 277 33.02 30.08 -14.80
N TRP A 278 33.78 30.92 -14.09
CA TRP A 278 33.81 30.93 -12.60
C TRP A 278 32.43 31.06 -11.92
N PRO A 279 31.44 31.83 -12.42
CA PRO A 279 30.14 31.92 -11.75
C PRO A 279 29.36 30.62 -11.86
N PHE A 280 29.49 29.91 -12.98
CA PHE A 280 28.85 28.61 -13.19
C PHE A 280 29.55 27.53 -12.39
N PHE A 281 30.87 27.59 -12.29
CA PHE A 281 31.63 26.73 -11.41
C PHE A 281 31.22 26.91 -9.95
N LEU A 282 31.16 28.15 -9.45
CA LEU A 282 30.66 28.41 -8.08
C LEU A 282 29.21 27.97 -7.89
N ALA A 283 28.33 28.21 -8.87
CA ALA A 283 26.97 27.74 -8.81
C ALA A 283 26.92 26.20 -8.75
N ALA A 284 27.70 25.50 -9.57
CA ALA A 284 27.81 24.04 -9.53
C ALA A 284 28.36 23.57 -8.17
N MET A 285 29.40 24.20 -7.65
CA MET A 285 29.97 23.90 -6.32
C MET A 285 28.96 24.16 -5.20
N CYS A 286 28.01 25.08 -5.35
CA CYS A 286 26.95 25.26 -4.37
C CYS A 286 25.79 24.27 -4.57
N LEU A 287 25.49 23.88 -5.82
CA LEU A 287 24.34 23.04 -6.16
C LEU A 287 24.63 21.54 -6.04
N VAL A 288 25.87 21.09 -6.25
CA VAL A 288 26.23 19.67 -6.17
C VAL A 288 26.00 19.09 -4.76
N PRO A 289 26.37 19.72 -3.63
CA PRO A 289 26.06 19.18 -2.29
C PRO A 289 24.56 19.06 -2.07
N VAL A 290 23.79 20.03 -2.58
CA VAL A 290 22.33 20.01 -2.51
C VAL A 290 21.79 18.85 -3.34
N ALA A 291 22.31 18.63 -4.55
CA ALA A 291 21.92 17.51 -5.40
C ALA A 291 22.27 16.15 -4.76
N VAL A 292 23.45 16.02 -4.15
CA VAL A 292 23.88 14.83 -3.39
C VAL A 292 22.96 14.56 -2.22
N LEU A 293 22.65 15.60 -1.45
CA LEU A 293 21.73 15.50 -0.32
C LEU A 293 20.33 15.07 -0.78
N LEU A 294 19.81 15.67 -1.86
CA LEU A 294 18.52 15.29 -2.44
C LEU A 294 18.53 13.85 -2.97
N PHE A 295 19.61 13.44 -3.62
CA PHE A 295 19.79 12.07 -4.10
C PHE A 295 19.83 11.06 -2.94
N TYR A 296 20.56 11.38 -1.87
CA TYR A 296 20.62 10.59 -0.64
C TYR A 296 19.24 10.46 0.02
N VAL A 297 18.54 11.58 0.20
CA VAL A 297 17.16 11.58 0.72
C VAL A 297 16.26 10.74 -0.17
N GLY A 298 16.40 10.84 -1.48
CA GLY A 298 15.70 9.99 -2.46
C GLY A 298 15.97 8.51 -2.25
N LEU A 299 17.24 8.09 -2.11
CA LEU A 299 17.61 6.70 -1.85
C LEU A 299 17.04 6.20 -0.51
N CYS A 300 17.10 6.99 0.55
CA CYS A 300 16.51 6.65 1.83
C CYS A 300 14.99 6.46 1.73
N VAL A 301 14.29 7.34 1.00
CA VAL A 301 12.84 7.22 0.76
C VAL A 301 12.52 5.98 -0.05
N VAL A 302 13.26 5.71 -1.13
CA VAL A 302 13.06 4.50 -1.95
C VAL A 302 13.34 3.24 -1.13
N SER A 303 14.44 3.21 -0.36
CA SER A 303 14.74 2.09 0.53
C SER A 303 13.65 1.87 1.56
N LEU A 304 13.15 2.94 2.18
CA LEU A 304 12.11 2.86 3.19
C LEU A 304 10.82 2.29 2.56
N PHE A 305 10.44 2.79 1.39
CA PHE A 305 9.25 2.33 0.68
C PHE A 305 9.38 0.85 0.27
N MET A 306 10.50 0.48 -0.37
CA MET A 306 10.75 -0.90 -0.77
C MET A 306 10.78 -1.85 0.43
N ALA A 307 11.43 -1.46 1.52
CA ALA A 307 11.47 -2.28 2.73
C ALA A 307 10.09 -2.42 3.40
N LEU A 308 9.28 -1.36 3.40
CA LEU A 308 7.96 -1.34 4.03
C LEU A 308 6.93 -2.16 3.25
N PHE A 309 7.01 -2.18 1.91
CA PHE A 309 6.03 -2.86 1.06
C PHE A 309 6.49 -4.22 0.54
N ARG A 310 7.76 -4.36 0.13
CA ARG A 310 8.23 -5.59 -0.51
C ARG A 310 8.42 -6.74 0.48
N THR A 311 8.92 -6.45 1.68
CA THR A 311 9.13 -7.47 2.72
C THR A 311 7.83 -8.18 3.12
N PRO A 312 6.71 -7.46 3.37
CA PRO A 312 5.42 -8.11 3.62
C PRO A 312 4.85 -8.85 2.39
N CYS A 313 5.01 -8.31 1.18
CA CYS A 313 4.56 -8.98 -0.04
C CYS A 313 5.26 -10.34 -0.22
N GLU A 314 6.58 -10.37 -0.05
CA GLU A 314 7.37 -11.59 -0.19
C GLU A 314 7.04 -12.63 0.90
N TYR A 315 6.66 -12.18 2.10
CA TYR A 315 6.10 -13.07 3.12
C TYR A 315 4.82 -13.77 2.64
N MET A 316 3.91 -13.02 2.02
CA MET A 316 2.62 -13.56 1.56
C MET A 316 2.78 -14.53 0.38
N GLU A 317 3.76 -14.30 -0.50
CA GLU A 317 3.99 -15.12 -1.70
C GLU A 317 4.87 -16.34 -1.42
N SER A 318 5.97 -16.14 -0.68
CA SER A 318 7.08 -17.10 -0.57
C SER A 318 7.36 -17.55 0.88
N GLY A 319 6.70 -16.95 1.87
CA GLY A 319 6.80 -17.31 3.29
C GLY A 319 7.95 -16.63 4.07
N TYR A 320 8.14 -17.05 5.32
CA TYR A 320 9.03 -16.40 6.30
C TYR A 320 10.49 -16.24 5.85
N CYS A 321 11.07 -17.26 5.22
CA CYS A 321 12.47 -17.26 4.84
C CYS A 321 12.78 -16.26 3.72
N ALA A 322 11.80 -15.99 2.86
CA ALA A 322 11.94 -15.02 1.78
C ALA A 322 11.82 -13.60 2.32
N ALA A 323 10.85 -13.36 3.23
CA ALA A 323 10.70 -12.09 3.92
C ALA A 323 11.95 -11.65 4.71
N ILE A 324 12.66 -12.58 5.36
CA ILE A 324 13.91 -12.25 6.07
C ILE A 324 15.04 -11.85 5.11
N ARG A 325 15.07 -12.45 3.91
CA ARG A 325 16.11 -12.17 2.89
C ARG A 325 15.83 -10.90 2.10
N GLU A 326 14.57 -10.53 1.93
CA GLU A 326 14.15 -9.45 1.03
C GLU A 326 14.81 -8.08 1.31
N PRO A 327 14.98 -7.61 2.56
CA PRO A 327 15.66 -6.34 2.82
C PRO A 327 17.09 -6.29 2.28
N TRP A 328 17.80 -7.42 2.28
CA TRP A 328 19.15 -7.54 1.73
C TRP A 328 19.14 -7.49 0.20
N HIS A 329 18.12 -8.08 -0.44
CA HIS A 329 17.92 -7.93 -1.88
C HIS A 329 17.58 -6.48 -2.27
N VAL A 330 16.80 -5.77 -1.46
CA VAL A 330 16.54 -4.33 -1.66
C VAL A 330 17.85 -3.54 -1.57
N LEU A 331 18.68 -3.77 -0.54
CA LEU A 331 19.99 -3.12 -0.42
C LEU A 331 20.92 -3.41 -1.61
N LYS A 332 20.97 -4.66 -2.07
CA LYS A 332 21.73 -5.05 -3.27
C LYS A 332 21.22 -4.34 -4.53
N THR A 333 19.90 -4.16 -4.65
CA THR A 333 19.28 -3.44 -5.78
C THR A 333 19.63 -1.95 -5.73
N LEU A 334 19.60 -1.33 -4.54
CA LEU A 334 20.01 0.06 -4.35
C LEU A 334 21.50 0.26 -4.63
N ASP A 335 22.35 -0.69 -4.24
CA ASP A 335 23.78 -0.68 -4.53
C ASP A 335 24.06 -0.72 -6.04
N ARG A 336 23.30 -1.54 -6.78
CA ARG A 336 23.31 -1.55 -8.25
C ARG A 336 22.80 -0.25 -8.85
N PHE A 337 21.78 0.38 -8.27
CA PHE A 337 21.28 1.67 -8.77
C PHE A 337 22.28 2.80 -8.51
N ALA A 338 22.96 2.77 -7.37
CA ALA A 338 24.01 3.74 -7.02
C ALA A 338 25.24 3.66 -7.95
N HIS A 339 25.41 2.56 -8.69
CA HIS A 339 26.46 2.37 -9.68
C HIS A 339 26.49 3.47 -10.75
N CYS A 340 25.33 4.02 -11.14
CA CYS A 340 25.23 5.15 -12.08
C CYS A 340 26.03 6.38 -11.63
N VAL A 341 26.36 6.47 -10.34
CA VAL A 341 27.04 7.61 -9.71
C VAL A 341 28.45 7.26 -9.22
N SER A 342 28.76 5.97 -9.03
CA SER A 342 29.93 5.52 -8.25
C SER A 342 30.87 4.56 -8.98
N GLY A 343 30.60 4.23 -10.25
CA GLY A 343 31.44 3.34 -11.05
C GLY A 343 31.31 1.86 -10.65
N ASP A 344 32.26 1.03 -11.09
CA ASP A 344 32.06 -0.43 -11.23
C ASP A 344 32.00 -1.27 -9.96
N TRP A 345 32.18 -0.67 -8.78
CA TRP A 345 32.25 -1.42 -7.54
C TRP A 345 30.88 -1.62 -6.87
N ASN A 346 30.59 -2.86 -6.43
CA ASN A 346 29.39 -3.22 -5.68
C ASN A 346 29.76 -3.63 -4.25
N LEU A 347 29.17 -2.95 -3.25
CA LEU A 347 29.41 -3.23 -1.83
C LEU A 347 28.82 -4.59 -1.43
N PHE A 348 27.71 -4.99 -2.03
CA PHE A 348 26.99 -6.23 -1.72
C PHE A 348 27.18 -7.34 -2.77
N ALA A 349 28.34 -7.36 -3.45
CA ALA A 349 28.66 -8.37 -4.46
C ALA A 349 28.70 -9.81 -3.90
N CYS A 350 29.01 -9.97 -2.61
CA CYS A 350 29.09 -11.27 -1.94
C CYS A 350 27.73 -11.90 -1.62
N LEU A 351 26.62 -11.15 -1.73
CA LEU A 351 25.29 -11.72 -1.57
C LEU A 351 24.95 -12.56 -2.82
N PRO A 352 24.54 -13.84 -2.67
CA PRO A 352 24.24 -14.70 -3.80
C PRO A 352 23.13 -14.09 -4.68
N ASP A 353 23.30 -14.17 -6.00
CA ASP A 353 22.22 -13.88 -6.94
C ASP A 353 21.25 -15.07 -6.95
N GLU A 354 20.39 -15.10 -5.93
CA GLU A 354 19.24 -16.00 -5.91
C GLU A 354 18.20 -15.47 -6.90
N ASN A 355 18.37 -15.79 -8.18
CA ASN A 355 17.22 -16.04 -9.05
C ASN A 355 16.84 -17.52 -8.87
N PRO A 356 16.00 -17.89 -7.89
CA PRO A 356 15.59 -19.28 -7.68
C PRO A 356 14.90 -19.88 -8.91
N SER A 357 14.35 -19.03 -9.79
CA SER A 357 13.73 -19.41 -11.06
C SER A 357 14.71 -19.75 -12.19
N ALA A 358 15.99 -19.39 -12.10
CA ALA A 358 16.96 -19.59 -13.18
C ALA A 358 17.78 -20.90 -13.09
N ARG A 359 17.66 -21.66 -12.00
CA ARG A 359 18.42 -22.92 -11.80
C ARG A 359 17.69 -24.19 -12.25
N GLY A 360 16.56 -24.07 -12.96
CA GLY A 360 15.66 -25.19 -13.27
C GLY A 360 15.78 -25.86 -14.64
N SER A 361 16.78 -25.57 -15.49
CA SER A 361 16.75 -26.03 -16.90
C SER A 361 18.04 -26.65 -17.45
N GLY A 362 19.05 -26.93 -16.62
CA GLY A 362 20.34 -27.40 -17.13
C GLY A 362 21.04 -28.45 -16.28
N SER A 363 20.45 -29.64 -16.10
CA SER A 363 21.19 -30.84 -15.70
C SER A 363 20.31 -32.09 -15.86
N SER A 364 19.99 -32.42 -17.11
CA SER A 364 19.52 -33.74 -17.49
C SER A 364 20.71 -34.70 -17.51
N ARG A 365 20.79 -35.61 -16.54
CA ARG A 365 21.36 -36.95 -16.75
C ARG A 365 21.07 -37.85 -15.55
N GLN A 366 20.33 -38.94 -15.86
CA GLN A 366 20.23 -40.21 -15.14
C GLN A 366 19.54 -40.12 -13.76
N SER A 367 18.39 -40.76 -13.50
CA SER A 367 18.04 -42.14 -13.85
C SER A 367 16.52 -42.36 -13.91
N GLY A 368 16.04 -42.95 -15.02
CA GLY A 368 15.07 -44.06 -15.05
C GLY A 368 13.68 -43.95 -14.41
N GLN A 369 13.31 -42.89 -13.69
CA GLN A 369 11.91 -42.66 -13.34
C GLN A 369 11.28 -41.96 -14.55
N ARG A 370 10.38 -42.65 -15.26
CA ARG A 370 9.42 -42.00 -16.16
C ARG A 370 8.81 -40.85 -15.38
N HIS A 371 9.27 -39.64 -15.68
CA HIS A 371 8.76 -38.43 -15.09
C HIS A 371 7.33 -38.34 -15.62
N GLU A 372 6.39 -38.82 -14.81
CA GLU A 372 4.99 -38.64 -15.05
C GLU A 372 4.78 -37.15 -15.34
N THR A 373 4.21 -36.88 -16.50
CA THR A 373 3.98 -35.50 -16.91
C THR A 373 3.00 -34.88 -15.94
N ARG A 374 3.14 -33.57 -15.69
CA ARG A 374 2.23 -32.84 -14.79
C ARG A 374 0.76 -33.02 -15.20
N ASP A 375 0.52 -33.21 -16.49
CA ASP A 375 -0.80 -33.43 -17.08
C ASP A 375 -1.37 -34.82 -16.76
N GLU A 376 -0.55 -35.88 -16.81
CA GLU A 376 -0.97 -37.23 -16.38
C GLU A 376 -1.33 -37.25 -14.88
N ALA A 377 -0.53 -36.62 -14.03
CA ALA A 377 -0.80 -36.53 -12.60
C ALA A 377 -2.11 -35.77 -12.31
N ARG A 378 -2.39 -34.72 -13.10
CA ARG A 378 -3.63 -33.96 -13.02
C ARG A 378 -4.83 -34.80 -13.46
N GLN A 379 -4.70 -35.51 -14.59
CA GLN A 379 -5.78 -36.36 -15.10
C GLN A 379 -6.13 -37.50 -14.12
N ARG A 380 -5.14 -38.08 -13.44
CA ARG A 380 -5.37 -39.07 -12.38
C ARG A 380 -6.07 -38.47 -11.15
N ALA A 381 -5.72 -37.24 -10.78
CA ALA A 381 -6.42 -36.54 -9.70
C ALA A 381 -7.89 -36.25 -10.08
N GLU A 382 -8.15 -35.81 -11.30
CA GLU A 382 -9.51 -35.57 -11.82
C GLU A 382 -10.34 -36.85 -11.80
N GLN A 383 -9.81 -37.96 -12.31
CA GLN A 383 -10.48 -39.28 -12.27
C GLN A 383 -10.78 -39.74 -10.83
N TYR A 384 -9.82 -39.58 -9.92
CA TYR A 384 -10.00 -39.96 -8.51
C TYR A 384 -11.16 -39.18 -7.85
N TRP A 385 -11.23 -37.87 -8.09
CA TRP A 385 -12.28 -37.03 -7.55
C TRP A 385 -13.64 -37.28 -8.21
N GLU A 386 -13.67 -37.56 -9.51
CA GLU A 386 -14.90 -37.97 -10.21
C GLU A 386 -15.47 -39.26 -9.63
N SER A 387 -14.65 -40.29 -9.34
CA SER A 387 -15.11 -41.51 -8.68
C SER A 387 -15.73 -41.23 -7.31
N LEU A 388 -15.14 -40.32 -6.51
CA LEU A 388 -15.71 -39.94 -5.21
C LEU A 388 -17.01 -39.13 -5.34
N ILE A 389 -17.09 -38.21 -6.31
CA ILE A 389 -18.30 -37.43 -6.58
C ILE A 389 -19.44 -38.38 -6.98
N ASN A 390 -19.17 -39.31 -7.89
CA ASN A 390 -20.14 -40.31 -8.31
C ASN A 390 -20.60 -41.15 -7.10
N GLN A 391 -19.67 -41.55 -6.22
CA GLN A 391 -20.03 -42.28 -5.00
C GLN A 391 -20.94 -41.45 -4.11
N SER A 392 -20.64 -40.16 -3.94
CA SER A 392 -21.44 -39.25 -3.13
C SER A 392 -22.85 -39.09 -3.70
N ILE A 393 -23.01 -39.05 -5.03
CA ILE A 393 -24.31 -39.00 -5.71
C ILE A 393 -25.11 -40.28 -5.42
N GLN A 394 -24.48 -41.45 -5.55
CA GLN A 394 -25.13 -42.73 -5.26
C GLN A 394 -25.52 -42.84 -3.78
N THR A 395 -24.64 -42.43 -2.87
CA THR A 395 -24.92 -42.36 -1.44
C THR A 395 -26.07 -41.41 -1.15
N THR A 396 -26.13 -40.25 -1.80
CA THR A 396 -27.24 -39.30 -1.66
C THR A 396 -28.58 -39.95 -2.05
N SER A 397 -28.62 -40.65 -3.19
CA SER A 397 -29.84 -41.36 -3.62
C SER A 397 -30.26 -42.46 -2.63
N THR A 398 -29.29 -43.13 -2.00
CA THR A 398 -29.55 -44.18 -1.01
C THR A 398 -30.10 -43.59 0.29
N LEU A 399 -29.50 -42.50 0.77
CA LEU A 399 -29.94 -41.78 1.97
C LEU A 399 -31.32 -41.15 1.81
N LEU A 400 -31.62 -40.62 0.62
CA LEU A 400 -32.96 -40.14 0.26
C LEU A 400 -33.98 -41.28 0.26
N GLY A 401 -33.64 -42.42 -0.35
CA GLY A 401 -34.52 -43.59 -0.37
C GLY A 401 -34.79 -44.19 1.01
N ALA A 402 -33.82 -44.08 1.93
CA ALA A 402 -33.95 -44.48 3.32
C ALA A 402 -34.70 -43.46 4.20
N GLY A 403 -34.96 -42.24 3.69
CA GLY A 403 -35.61 -41.16 4.43
C GLY A 403 -34.71 -40.53 5.51
N TRP A 404 -33.40 -40.63 5.37
CA TRP A 404 -32.44 -40.12 6.37
C TRP A 404 -32.00 -38.68 6.09
N VAL A 405 -32.16 -38.25 4.85
CA VAL A 405 -31.93 -36.88 4.40
C VAL A 405 -33.18 -36.47 3.64
N ALA A 406 -33.71 -35.28 3.92
CA ALA A 406 -34.81 -34.73 3.13
C ALA A 406 -34.29 -34.04 1.86
N LEU A 407 -35.10 -34.00 0.81
CA LEU A 407 -34.72 -33.32 -0.43
C LEU A 407 -34.50 -31.82 -0.20
N GLU A 408 -35.28 -31.25 0.72
CA GLU A 408 -35.21 -29.86 1.15
C GLU A 408 -33.87 -29.53 1.81
N ASP A 409 -33.30 -30.45 2.59
CA ASP A 409 -32.00 -30.25 3.26
C ASP A 409 -30.85 -30.21 2.24
N ILE A 410 -30.96 -31.00 1.16
CA ILE A 410 -30.00 -30.97 0.06
C ILE A 410 -30.12 -29.66 -0.73
N GLN A 411 -31.35 -29.25 -1.04
CA GLN A 411 -31.61 -28.01 -1.79
C GLN A 411 -31.21 -26.75 -1.00
N SER A 412 -31.38 -26.77 0.31
CA SER A 412 -30.97 -25.69 1.22
C SER A 412 -29.49 -25.74 1.58
N VAL A 413 -28.77 -26.78 1.14
CA VAL A 413 -27.33 -26.97 1.39
C VAL A 413 -27.06 -26.98 2.90
N ASP A 414 -27.85 -27.76 3.66
CA ASP A 414 -27.70 -27.85 5.10
C ASP A 414 -26.25 -28.29 5.45
N PRO A 415 -25.54 -27.57 6.35
CA PRO A 415 -24.15 -27.87 6.67
C PRO A 415 -23.91 -29.31 7.15
N SER A 416 -24.89 -29.93 7.80
CA SER A 416 -24.81 -31.29 8.32
C SER A 416 -24.87 -32.29 7.18
N VAL A 417 -25.78 -32.07 6.21
CA VAL A 417 -25.95 -32.92 5.02
C VAL A 417 -24.74 -32.83 4.08
N VAL A 418 -24.20 -31.63 3.89
CA VAL A 418 -23.01 -31.41 3.04
C VAL A 418 -21.78 -32.13 3.59
N GLN A 419 -21.68 -32.29 4.92
CA GLN A 419 -20.57 -33.01 5.55
C GLN A 419 -20.81 -34.51 5.66
N SER A 420 -22.05 -34.94 5.93
CA SER A 420 -22.38 -36.35 6.14
C SER A 420 -22.34 -37.16 4.84
N ILE A 421 -22.84 -36.64 3.71
CA ILE A 421 -22.89 -37.39 2.44
C ILE A 421 -21.50 -37.89 2.01
N PRO A 422 -20.44 -37.05 1.91
CA PRO A 422 -19.11 -37.53 1.55
C PRO A 422 -18.51 -38.47 2.61
N ALA A 423 -18.81 -38.25 3.90
CA ALA A 423 -18.31 -39.10 4.97
C ALA A 423 -18.88 -40.53 4.88
N VAL A 424 -20.20 -40.65 4.70
CA VAL A 424 -20.88 -41.94 4.48
C VAL A 424 -20.41 -42.59 3.18
N ALA A 425 -20.18 -41.82 2.12
CA ALA A 425 -19.64 -42.34 0.86
C ALA A 425 -18.25 -42.96 1.06
N VAL A 426 -17.35 -42.28 1.77
CA VAL A 426 -16.01 -42.81 2.10
C VAL A 426 -16.11 -44.05 2.98
N LEU A 427 -16.96 -44.04 4.01
CA LEU A 427 -17.16 -45.20 4.88
C LEU A 427 -17.70 -46.42 4.11
N THR A 428 -18.63 -46.21 3.18
CA THR A 428 -19.18 -47.25 2.30
C THR A 428 -18.06 -47.88 1.45
N ILE A 429 -17.26 -47.05 0.78
CA ILE A 429 -16.10 -47.51 -0.01
C ILE A 429 -15.13 -48.34 0.86
N LEU A 430 -14.86 -47.88 2.08
CA LEU A 430 -13.94 -48.57 2.99
C LEU A 430 -14.51 -49.89 3.50
N ALA A 431 -15.80 -49.95 3.84
CA ALA A 431 -16.46 -51.17 4.30
C ALA A 431 -16.47 -52.24 3.19
N ASP A 432 -16.82 -51.85 1.96
CA ASP A 432 -16.80 -52.75 0.80
C ASP A 432 -15.38 -53.25 0.51
N SER A 433 -14.38 -52.36 0.60
CA SER A 433 -12.97 -52.70 0.43
C SER A 433 -12.42 -53.65 1.49
N VAL A 434 -12.97 -53.61 2.71
CA VAL A 434 -12.57 -54.50 3.81
C VAL A 434 -13.23 -55.86 3.66
N ASN A 435 -14.49 -55.91 3.24
CA ASN A 435 -15.26 -57.15 3.11
C ASN A 435 -14.82 -58.02 1.93
N ASP A 436 -14.28 -57.40 0.87
CA ASP A 436 -13.71 -58.12 -0.26
C ASP A 436 -12.41 -58.84 0.13
N ARG A 437 -12.31 -60.14 -0.21
CA ARG A 437 -11.14 -60.98 0.15
C ARG A 437 -9.99 -60.84 -0.84
N ASP A 438 -10.26 -60.32 -2.04
CA ASP A 438 -9.30 -60.27 -3.14
C ASP A 438 -8.49 -58.96 -3.18
N ILE A 439 -8.74 -58.05 -2.24
CA ILE A 439 -8.09 -56.72 -2.18
C ILE A 439 -6.95 -56.72 -1.16
N GLU A 440 -5.82 -56.13 -1.55
CA GLU A 440 -4.70 -55.91 -0.64
C GLU A 440 -5.06 -54.95 0.51
N LYS A 441 -4.39 -55.11 1.66
CA LYS A 441 -4.67 -54.32 2.87
C LYS A 441 -4.57 -52.81 2.65
N GLU A 442 -3.71 -52.37 1.74
CA GLU A 442 -3.54 -50.95 1.43
C GLU A 442 -4.45 -50.43 0.31
N ASP A 443 -5.09 -51.30 -0.49
CA ASP A 443 -5.84 -50.93 -1.70
C ASP A 443 -7.31 -50.59 -1.41
N ILE A 444 -7.93 -49.74 -2.23
CA ILE A 444 -9.36 -49.39 -2.08
C ILE A 444 -10.10 -49.83 -3.34
N LYS A 445 -11.25 -50.48 -3.18
CA LYS A 445 -12.18 -50.76 -4.27
C LYS A 445 -13.32 -49.75 -4.23
N TRP A 446 -13.50 -49.06 -5.33
CA TRP A 446 -14.63 -48.15 -5.51
C TRP A 446 -15.92 -48.97 -5.65
N THR A 447 -16.93 -48.64 -4.86
CA THR A 447 -18.20 -49.39 -4.84
C THR A 447 -18.96 -49.30 -6.17
N ILE A 448 -18.86 -48.16 -6.87
CA ILE A 448 -19.61 -47.91 -8.11
C ILE A 448 -19.18 -48.79 -9.28
N ASP A 449 -17.87 -48.84 -9.56
CA ASP A 449 -17.33 -49.47 -10.77
C ASP A 449 -16.49 -50.71 -10.47
N GLY A 450 -16.28 -51.01 -9.18
CA GLY A 450 -15.42 -52.10 -8.73
C GLY A 450 -13.94 -51.89 -9.03
N THR A 451 -13.53 -50.69 -9.47
CA THR A 451 -12.13 -50.42 -9.80
C THR A 451 -11.28 -50.40 -8.54
N ILE A 452 -10.09 -51.00 -8.61
CA ILE A 452 -9.16 -51.09 -7.49
C ILE A 452 -8.14 -49.96 -7.59
N CYS A 453 -8.24 -48.98 -6.70
CA CYS A 453 -7.28 -47.90 -6.52
C CYS A 453 -6.05 -48.40 -5.74
N LYS A 454 -5.01 -48.77 -6.49
CA LYS A 454 -3.74 -49.19 -5.91
C LYS A 454 -2.97 -48.02 -5.36
N LYS A 455 -2.01 -48.29 -4.47
CA LYS A 455 -1.10 -47.28 -3.92
C LYS A 455 -0.44 -46.38 -4.98
N LYS A 456 -0.07 -46.95 -6.13
CA LYS A 456 0.58 -46.24 -7.25
C LYS A 456 -0.36 -45.34 -8.07
N ASP A 457 -1.67 -45.56 -7.97
CA ASP A 457 -2.69 -44.86 -8.74
C ASP A 457 -3.22 -43.63 -7.97
N ARG A 458 -2.81 -43.46 -6.72
CA ARG A 458 -3.23 -42.34 -5.86
C ARG A 458 -2.49 -41.06 -6.24
N PRO A 459 -3.21 -39.94 -6.41
CA PRO A 459 -2.60 -38.64 -6.66
C PRO A 459 -2.01 -38.07 -5.36
N LEU A 460 -0.92 -38.64 -4.83
CA LEU A 460 -0.29 -38.17 -3.57
C LEU A 460 0.29 -36.74 -3.67
N ASN A 461 0.43 -36.22 -4.90
CA ASN A 461 0.79 -34.83 -5.15
C ASN A 461 -0.39 -33.87 -4.94
N ASP A 462 -1.62 -34.37 -4.87
CA ASP A 462 -2.78 -33.59 -4.48
C ASP A 462 -2.73 -33.29 -2.98
N GLY A 463 -2.81 -32.00 -2.63
CA GLY A 463 -2.67 -31.54 -1.24
C GLY A 463 -3.77 -32.05 -0.31
N ILE A 464 -4.97 -32.33 -0.85
CA ILE A 464 -6.11 -32.82 -0.08
C ILE A 464 -5.93 -34.31 0.17
N VAL A 465 -5.65 -35.11 -0.87
CA VAL A 465 -5.42 -36.55 -0.73
C VAL A 465 -4.25 -36.82 0.20
N ARG A 466 -3.14 -36.09 0.07
CA ARG A 466 -1.97 -36.23 0.95
C ARG A 466 -2.31 -36.05 2.43
N ARG A 467 -3.25 -35.16 2.74
CA ARG A 467 -3.64 -34.85 4.12
C ARG A 467 -4.72 -35.78 4.66
N LEU A 468 -5.67 -36.18 3.83
CA LEU A 468 -6.79 -37.04 4.23
C LEU A 468 -6.44 -38.52 4.22
N TRP A 469 -5.52 -38.95 3.36
CA TRP A 469 -5.21 -40.37 3.18
C TRP A 469 -4.78 -41.10 4.47
N PRO A 470 -3.93 -40.51 5.35
CA PRO A 470 -3.59 -41.16 6.62
C PRO A 470 -4.83 -41.46 7.47
N LEU A 471 -5.80 -40.52 7.51
CA LEU A 471 -7.05 -40.68 8.26
C LEU A 471 -7.91 -41.78 7.66
N VAL A 472 -8.06 -41.80 6.32
CA VAL A 472 -8.78 -42.85 5.59
C VAL A 472 -8.15 -44.22 5.86
N SER A 473 -6.81 -44.30 5.84
CA SER A 473 -6.09 -45.53 6.14
C SER A 473 -6.31 -46.01 7.57
N ASP A 474 -6.37 -45.10 8.55
CA ASP A 474 -6.59 -45.47 9.95
C ASP A 474 -8.02 -45.95 10.19
N VAL A 475 -9.02 -45.29 9.56
CA VAL A 475 -10.41 -45.77 9.56
C VAL A 475 -10.50 -47.16 8.93
N LYS A 476 -9.83 -47.40 7.79
CA LYS A 476 -9.78 -48.73 7.17
C LYS A 476 -9.20 -49.80 8.09
N LYS A 477 -8.12 -49.48 8.82
CA LYS A 477 -7.52 -50.41 9.81
C LYS A 477 -8.51 -50.72 10.94
N MET A 478 -9.23 -49.71 11.45
CA MET A 478 -10.26 -49.91 12.49
C MET A 478 -11.40 -50.79 12.00
N LEU A 479 -11.88 -50.58 10.77
CA LEU A 479 -12.91 -51.43 10.15
C LEU A 479 -12.39 -52.86 9.93
N SER A 480 -11.14 -53.01 9.50
CA SER A 480 -10.51 -54.34 9.30
C SER A 480 -10.36 -55.12 10.61
N ALA A 481 -10.12 -54.43 11.73
CA ALA A 481 -10.03 -55.05 13.05
C ALA A 481 -11.39 -55.54 13.57
N ASN A 482 -12.49 -54.91 13.12
CA ASN A 482 -13.85 -55.15 13.59
C ASN A 482 -14.77 -55.71 12.48
N LYS A 483 -14.21 -56.59 11.63
CA LYS A 483 -14.80 -57.07 10.37
C LYS A 483 -16.19 -57.72 10.48
N GLY A 484 -16.64 -58.07 11.69
CA GLY A 484 -17.96 -58.66 11.93
C GLY A 484 -19.04 -57.71 12.48
N GLU A 485 -18.67 -56.61 13.14
CA GLU A 485 -19.65 -55.69 13.76
C GLU A 485 -19.74 -54.36 13.02
N LEU A 486 -18.63 -53.71 12.64
CA LEU A 486 -18.67 -52.36 12.09
C LEU A 486 -18.69 -52.31 10.55
N ALA A 487 -18.23 -53.39 9.91
CA ALA A 487 -18.12 -53.44 8.45
C ALA A 487 -19.41 -53.91 7.75
N GLU A 488 -20.45 -54.28 8.50
CA GLU A 488 -21.73 -54.65 7.91
C GLU A 488 -22.46 -53.40 7.41
N LYS A 489 -23.01 -53.46 6.20
CA LYS A 489 -23.59 -52.30 5.50
C LYS A 489 -24.64 -51.55 6.34
N ARG A 490 -25.42 -52.29 7.14
CA ARG A 490 -26.43 -51.74 8.05
C ARG A 490 -25.84 -50.88 9.17
N ASN A 491 -24.61 -51.17 9.60
CA ASN A 491 -23.96 -50.47 10.71
C ASN A 491 -23.18 -49.24 10.24
N VAL A 492 -22.67 -49.26 8.99
CA VAL A 492 -22.09 -48.08 8.33
C VAL A 492 -23.13 -46.98 8.17
N GLU A 493 -24.36 -47.38 7.91
CA GLU A 493 -25.49 -46.48 7.74
C GLU A 493 -25.88 -45.82 9.11
N MET A 494 -25.76 -46.49 10.26
CA MET A 494 -26.10 -45.89 11.57
C MET A 494 -25.07 -44.90 12.17
N ILE A 495 -23.86 -44.84 11.62
CA ILE A 495 -22.76 -43.99 12.11
C ILE A 495 -22.82 -42.61 11.45
#